data_AF-A0A2E3XIW1-F1
#
_entry.id   AF-A0A2E3XIW1-F1
#
_cell.length_a   1.000
_cell.length_b   1.000
_cell.length_c   1.000
_cell.angle_alpha   90.00
_cell.angle_beta   90.00
_cell.angle_gamma   90.00
#
_symmetry.space_group_name_H-M   'P 1'
#
loop_
_entity.id
_entity.type
_entity.pdbx_description
1 polymer ?
#
loop_
_entity_poly.entity_id
_entity_poly.type
_entity_poly.pdbx_seq_one_letter_code
_entity_poly.pdbx_strand_id
1 'polypeptide(L)'
;MIDGDSLEDLADEISDFTPPAPKLESAILSTSSGGSGDWKEVALRQREGSLITLDRVLISGGARLVLLLPLFAIVLFGVAQSYGETDNQWWDSHLRDASGGLSLVTATYALTLLIIIADIALLSSLLRMMSYSRSIFHLEAESLTSSGITFRSSHGYAEMRATIDGSIRQITATSSLMIISALLLATSLWLSNNDTGMPILISFSTGSLLAGQGVHLISHRARFNASEPWGMLEAFSPPIHPALLNRPFNDVIKAHIDPLLTIRISEYIKTVRGGLKEGVGISELQESLLHLLHLRRSSLISESEFKDSLEMFVESPAIDGLFNHPELGEETWDRLLMHARSECKPFFRLYDRMRMRRGVSKSDGGFWFDVDMENLVVGQANLFAFVLNRSGGPKDLFLKIQTPDFKPNECVYKLRSLPLDSSFDPMSSTSLSSEMQEMTNHTGIVWQSLLPSIKGEATVTVRLEDDSGNLISGRVLNVQVGNDLTTRLRRAVGAMFMVGAAIVVLSPIVPFASSLLGL
;
A
#
# COMPACT_ATOMS: atom_id res chain seq x y z
N MET A 1 -16.57 -33.27 -49.63
CA MET A 1 -15.83 -32.04 -50.01
C MET A 1 -16.82 -30.92 -49.80
N ILE A 2 -16.66 -30.22 -48.68
CA ILE A 2 -17.44 -29.03 -48.33
C ILE A 2 -16.46 -27.89 -48.55
N ASP A 3 -16.81 -26.97 -49.44
CA ASP A 3 -15.91 -25.95 -49.97
C ASP A 3 -15.50 -24.94 -48.88
N GLY A 4 -14.18 -24.67 -48.80
CA GLY A 4 -13.57 -23.77 -47.82
C GLY A 4 -14.09 -22.33 -47.91
N ASP A 5 -14.55 -21.89 -49.08
CA ASP A 5 -15.13 -20.56 -49.29
C ASP A 5 -16.40 -20.31 -48.45
N SER A 6 -17.15 -21.37 -48.11
CA SER A 6 -18.39 -21.23 -47.33
C SER A 6 -18.18 -20.92 -45.84
N LEU A 7 -16.98 -21.18 -45.32
CA LEU A 7 -16.61 -20.90 -43.92
C LEU A 7 -16.00 -19.51 -43.75
N GLU A 8 -15.35 -18.98 -44.78
CA GLU A 8 -14.83 -17.60 -44.79
C GLU A 8 -15.96 -16.58 -45.02
N ASP A 9 -16.93 -16.86 -45.90
CA ASP A 9 -18.13 -16.01 -46.05
C ASP A 9 -18.99 -15.96 -44.77
N LEU A 10 -19.07 -17.08 -44.01
CA LEU A 10 -19.75 -17.12 -42.71
C LEU A 10 -18.97 -16.38 -41.59
N ALA A 11 -17.65 -16.28 -41.71
CA ALA A 11 -16.82 -15.54 -40.75
C ALA A 11 -16.92 -14.02 -40.98
N ASP A 12 -16.99 -13.59 -42.24
CA ASP A 12 -17.20 -12.18 -42.59
C ASP A 12 -18.61 -11.71 -42.25
N GLU A 13 -19.65 -12.56 -42.43
CA GLU A 13 -21.03 -12.21 -42.07
C GLU A 13 -21.26 -12.09 -40.54
N ILE A 14 -20.43 -12.74 -39.72
CA ILE A 14 -20.44 -12.61 -38.24
C ILE A 14 -19.61 -11.40 -37.77
N SER A 15 -18.67 -10.91 -38.58
CA SER A 15 -17.80 -9.77 -38.23
C SER A 15 -18.53 -8.42 -38.27
N ASP A 16 -19.60 -8.31 -39.05
CA ASP A 16 -20.44 -7.10 -39.17
C ASP A 16 -21.41 -6.90 -37.99
N PHE A 17 -21.56 -7.91 -37.12
CA PHE A 17 -22.29 -7.83 -35.86
C PHE A 17 -21.33 -7.75 -34.66
N THR A 18 -20.37 -6.82 -34.67
CA THR A 18 -19.89 -6.31 -33.38
C THR A 18 -21.03 -5.52 -32.74
N PRO A 19 -21.63 -5.97 -31.62
CA PRO A 19 -22.58 -5.13 -30.91
C PRO A 19 -21.86 -3.81 -30.58
N PRO A 20 -22.51 -2.65 -30.77
CA PRO A 20 -21.90 -1.39 -30.42
C PRO A 20 -21.47 -1.49 -28.95
N ALA A 21 -20.23 -1.08 -28.67
CA ALA A 21 -19.75 -0.98 -27.30
C ALA A 21 -20.85 -0.31 -26.46
N PRO A 22 -21.25 -0.91 -25.32
CA PRO A 22 -22.37 -0.41 -24.54
C PRO A 22 -22.14 1.07 -24.27
N LYS A 23 -23.10 1.92 -24.65
CA LYS A 23 -23.02 3.36 -24.43
C LYS A 23 -22.96 3.60 -22.92
N LEU A 24 -21.75 3.89 -22.41
CA LEU A 24 -21.47 4.09 -20.99
C LEU A 24 -22.32 5.21 -20.35
N GLU A 25 -22.84 6.14 -21.14
CA GLU A 25 -23.67 7.27 -20.67
C GLU A 25 -24.94 6.82 -19.94
N SER A 26 -25.58 5.72 -20.35
CA SER A 26 -26.82 5.24 -19.69
C SER A 26 -26.56 4.50 -18.39
N ALA A 27 -25.36 3.93 -18.20
CA ALA A 27 -24.94 3.31 -16.93
C ALA A 27 -24.55 4.35 -15.86
N ILE A 28 -24.19 5.56 -16.30
CA ILE A 28 -23.79 6.66 -15.43
C ILE A 28 -25.01 7.44 -14.92
N LEU A 29 -26.05 7.60 -15.76
CA LEU A 29 -27.33 8.12 -15.27
C LEU A 29 -27.91 7.26 -14.14
N SER A 30 -27.64 5.95 -14.08
CA SER A 30 -28.06 5.09 -12.95
C SER A 30 -27.13 5.12 -11.73
N THR A 31 -25.92 5.65 -11.83
CA THR A 31 -25.04 5.93 -10.66
C THR A 31 -25.25 7.34 -10.12
N SER A 32 -25.71 8.30 -10.94
CA SER A 32 -26.15 9.63 -10.50
C SER A 32 -27.65 9.74 -10.19
N SER A 33 -28.49 8.81 -10.67
CA SER A 33 -29.91 8.70 -10.29
C SER A 33 -30.09 7.54 -9.31
N GLY A 34 -30.48 7.90 -8.08
CA GLY A 34 -30.55 7.02 -6.92
C GLY A 34 -31.33 5.73 -7.16
N GLY A 35 -30.59 4.65 -7.38
CA GLY A 35 -31.05 3.29 -7.19
C GLY A 35 -30.87 2.86 -5.73
N SER A 36 -31.71 1.94 -5.25
CA SER A 36 -31.84 1.49 -3.85
C SER A 36 -30.57 0.95 -3.15
N GLY A 37 -29.40 0.92 -3.80
CA GLY A 37 -28.08 0.64 -3.20
C GLY A 37 -27.38 1.87 -2.61
N ASP A 38 -27.73 3.08 -3.08
CA ASP A 38 -27.05 4.34 -2.79
C ASP A 38 -27.14 4.74 -1.29
N TRP A 39 -28.34 4.67 -0.70
CA TRP A 39 -28.54 4.98 0.73
C TRP A 39 -27.73 4.06 1.66
N LYS A 40 -27.53 2.80 1.27
CA LYS A 40 -26.81 1.82 2.07
C LYS A 40 -25.32 2.08 2.02
N GLU A 41 -24.79 2.42 0.85
CA GLU A 41 -23.39 2.81 0.68
C GLU A 41 -23.07 4.12 1.42
N VAL A 42 -23.90 5.16 1.24
CA VAL A 42 -23.75 6.46 1.94
C VAL A 42 -23.79 6.28 3.46
N ALA A 43 -24.73 5.48 3.97
CA ALA A 43 -24.81 5.18 5.41
C ALA A 43 -23.59 4.41 5.93
N LEU A 44 -23.02 3.51 5.12
CA LEU A 44 -21.81 2.78 5.48
C LEU A 44 -20.58 3.70 5.50
N ARG A 45 -20.42 4.57 4.50
CA ARG A 45 -19.33 5.55 4.43
C ARG A 45 -19.37 6.54 5.60
N GLN A 46 -20.55 7.02 5.98
CA GLN A 46 -20.68 7.90 7.16
C GLN A 46 -20.29 7.19 8.46
N ARG A 47 -20.67 5.92 8.62
CA ARG A 47 -20.31 5.11 9.79
C ARG A 47 -18.82 4.77 9.83
N GLU A 48 -18.24 4.42 8.70
CA GLU A 48 -16.80 4.20 8.57
C GLU A 48 -16.03 5.50 8.86
N GLY A 49 -16.49 6.65 8.33
CA GLY A 49 -16.00 8.01 8.62
C GLY A 49 -15.76 8.28 10.10
N SER A 50 -16.78 8.03 10.93
CA SER A 50 -16.70 8.19 12.39
C SER A 50 -15.72 7.22 13.06
N LEU A 51 -15.58 6.00 12.52
CA LEU A 51 -14.64 5.00 13.04
C LEU A 51 -13.19 5.30 12.65
N ILE A 52 -12.95 5.91 11.48
CA ILE A 52 -11.60 6.29 11.04
C ILE A 52 -11.02 7.39 11.92
N THR A 53 -11.83 8.39 12.30
CA THR A 53 -11.35 9.45 13.20
C THR A 53 -10.97 8.87 14.55
N LEU A 54 -11.77 7.93 15.05
CA LEU A 54 -11.50 7.19 16.29
C LEU A 54 -10.24 6.32 16.16
N ASP A 55 -10.04 5.63 15.03
CA ASP A 55 -8.86 4.82 14.75
C ASP A 55 -7.56 5.66 14.71
N ARG A 56 -7.61 6.79 14.01
CA ARG A 56 -6.47 7.71 13.89
C ARG A 56 -6.03 8.28 15.23
N VAL A 57 -6.97 8.62 16.11
CA VAL A 57 -6.65 9.23 17.42
C VAL A 57 -6.28 8.18 18.46
N LEU A 58 -7.08 7.13 18.60
CA LEU A 58 -7.01 6.23 19.76
C LEU A 58 -6.41 4.86 19.43
N ILE A 59 -6.77 4.29 18.28
CA ILE A 59 -6.63 2.85 18.10
C ILE A 59 -5.29 2.47 17.48
N SER A 60 -5.07 2.79 16.20
CA SER A 60 -3.87 2.38 15.47
C SER A 60 -2.88 3.51 15.26
N GLY A 61 -3.36 4.76 15.15
CA GLY A 61 -2.56 5.94 14.82
C GLY A 61 -1.82 6.53 16.02
N GLY A 62 -2.53 7.39 16.76
CA GLY A 62 -2.01 8.26 17.80
C GLY A 62 -1.57 7.52 19.07
N ALA A 63 -2.52 7.18 19.93
CA ALA A 63 -2.22 6.58 21.23
C ALA A 63 -1.83 5.08 21.16
N ARG A 64 -2.05 4.42 20.02
CA ARG A 64 -1.73 3.00 19.78
C ARG A 64 -2.22 2.08 20.90
N LEU A 65 -3.44 2.34 21.40
CA LEU A 65 -3.97 1.69 22.60
C LEU A 65 -4.06 0.17 22.46
N VAL A 66 -4.28 -0.35 21.25
CA VAL A 66 -4.33 -1.80 20.98
C VAL A 66 -3.01 -2.51 21.27
N LEU A 67 -1.89 -1.79 21.19
CA LEU A 67 -0.58 -2.36 21.55
C LEU A 67 -0.26 -2.14 23.04
N LEU A 68 -0.69 -1.02 23.63
CA LEU A 68 -0.35 -0.65 25.00
C LEU A 68 -1.25 -1.32 26.06
N LEU A 69 -2.57 -1.34 25.88
CA LEU A 69 -3.51 -1.87 26.88
C LEU A 69 -3.24 -3.34 27.23
N PRO A 70 -2.98 -4.23 26.27
CA PRO A 70 -2.70 -5.62 26.58
C PRO A 70 -1.35 -5.80 27.30
N LEU A 71 -0.36 -4.96 27.00
CA LEU A 71 0.91 -4.95 27.73
C LEU A 71 0.69 -4.56 29.20
N PHE A 72 -0.14 -3.54 29.46
CA PHE A 72 -0.53 -3.19 30.83
C PHE A 72 -1.26 -4.32 31.54
N ALA A 73 -2.17 -5.02 30.86
CA ALA A 73 -2.84 -6.19 31.42
C ALA A 73 -1.85 -7.31 31.78
N ILE A 74 -0.86 -7.59 30.92
CA ILE A 74 0.19 -8.59 31.18
C ILE A 74 1.03 -8.20 32.42
N VAL A 75 1.41 -6.93 32.54
CA VAL A 75 2.16 -6.44 33.72
C VAL A 75 1.34 -6.61 34.99
N LEU A 76 0.06 -6.24 34.97
CA LEU A 76 -0.82 -6.38 36.12
C LEU A 76 -1.05 -7.85 36.51
N PHE A 77 -1.14 -8.77 35.55
CA PHE A 77 -1.14 -10.20 35.83
C PHE A 77 0.13 -10.64 36.56
N GLY A 78 1.30 -10.16 36.12
CA GLY A 78 2.57 -10.41 36.80
C GLY A 78 2.59 -9.87 38.23
N VAL A 79 2.09 -8.66 38.45
CA VAL A 79 1.95 -8.04 39.78
C VAL A 79 1.06 -8.89 40.67
N ALA A 80 -0.13 -9.27 40.20
CA ALA A 80 -1.09 -10.07 40.97
C ALA A 80 -0.51 -11.43 41.40
N GLN A 81 0.26 -12.09 40.54
CA GLN A 81 0.93 -13.36 40.83
C GLN A 81 2.12 -13.19 41.80
N SER A 82 2.91 -12.13 41.65
CA SER A 82 4.09 -11.89 42.50
C SER A 82 3.77 -11.48 43.93
N TYR A 83 2.70 -10.70 44.15
CA TYR A 83 2.31 -10.17 45.45
C TYR A 83 1.14 -10.93 46.09
N GLY A 84 0.74 -12.07 45.50
CA GLY A 84 -0.37 -12.88 46.02
C GLY A 84 -0.05 -13.62 47.31
N GLU A 85 1.23 -13.92 47.57
CA GLU A 85 1.68 -14.68 48.74
C GLU A 85 2.32 -13.81 49.84
N THR A 86 2.51 -12.50 49.58
CA THR A 86 3.13 -11.56 50.53
C THR A 86 2.10 -10.88 51.43
N ASP A 87 2.47 -10.63 52.69
CA ASP A 87 1.63 -9.92 53.66
C ASP A 87 1.43 -8.45 53.22
N ASN A 88 0.23 -8.13 52.72
CA ASN A 88 -0.08 -6.89 52.01
C ASN A 88 -0.56 -5.77 52.96
N GLN A 89 0.15 -5.57 54.08
CA GLN A 89 -0.22 -4.61 55.14
C GLN A 89 -0.40 -3.18 54.61
N TRP A 90 0.35 -2.77 53.59
CA TRP A 90 0.20 -1.46 52.96
C TRP A 90 -1.14 -1.30 52.22
N TRP A 91 -1.58 -2.32 51.46
CA TRP A 91 -2.86 -2.28 50.76
C TRP A 91 -4.03 -2.23 51.73
N ASP A 92 -3.96 -3.08 52.75
CA ASP A 92 -5.01 -3.18 53.78
C ASP A 92 -5.16 -1.88 54.58
N SER A 93 -4.08 -1.14 54.80
CA SER A 93 -4.10 0.13 55.54
C SER A 93 -4.49 1.35 54.70
N HIS A 94 -4.26 1.36 53.39
CA HIS A 94 -4.42 2.57 52.56
C HIS A 94 -5.49 2.46 51.46
N LEU A 95 -5.71 1.28 50.88
CA LEU A 95 -6.49 1.12 49.65
C LEU A 95 -7.65 0.13 49.77
N ARG A 96 -7.70 -0.69 50.82
CA ARG A 96 -8.81 -1.65 51.01
C ARG A 96 -10.17 -0.97 51.18
N ASP A 97 -10.23 0.11 51.94
CA ASP A 97 -11.48 0.88 52.12
C ASP A 97 -11.90 1.58 50.82
N ALA A 98 -10.93 2.10 50.05
CA ALA A 98 -11.18 2.75 48.76
C ALA A 98 -11.58 1.77 47.64
N SER A 99 -11.14 0.51 47.73
CA SER A 99 -11.42 -0.56 46.75
C SER A 99 -12.68 -1.38 47.08
N GLY A 100 -13.48 -0.94 48.06
CA GLY A 100 -14.72 -1.63 48.45
C GLY A 100 -14.49 -2.92 49.23
N GLY A 101 -13.35 -3.05 49.92
CA GLY A 101 -13.01 -4.19 50.77
C GLY A 101 -12.30 -5.36 50.07
N LEU A 102 -11.99 -5.22 48.78
CA LEU A 102 -11.32 -6.23 47.97
C LEU A 102 -9.85 -6.41 48.38
N SER A 103 -9.36 -7.65 48.30
CA SER A 103 -7.93 -7.95 48.45
C SER A 103 -7.13 -7.37 47.28
N LEU A 104 -5.83 -7.12 47.47
CA LEU A 104 -4.93 -6.63 46.41
C LEU A 104 -5.04 -7.49 45.13
N VAL A 105 -5.04 -8.81 45.28
CA VAL A 105 -5.08 -9.78 44.17
C VAL A 105 -6.42 -9.71 43.42
N THR A 106 -7.54 -9.71 44.15
CA THR A 106 -8.87 -9.64 43.52
C THR A 106 -9.12 -8.28 42.87
N ALA A 107 -8.64 -7.19 43.47
CA ALA A 107 -8.74 -5.84 42.91
C ALA A 107 -7.88 -5.69 41.64
N THR A 108 -6.66 -6.23 41.63
CA THR A 108 -5.79 -6.22 40.44
C THR A 108 -6.37 -7.08 39.31
N TYR A 109 -6.92 -8.25 39.59
CA TYR A 109 -7.62 -9.05 38.57
C TYR A 109 -8.87 -8.34 38.03
N ALA A 110 -9.67 -7.68 38.88
CA ALA A 110 -10.80 -6.89 38.42
C ALA A 110 -10.37 -5.72 37.51
N LEU A 111 -9.26 -5.05 37.83
CA LEU A 111 -8.67 -4.02 36.98
C LEU A 111 -8.18 -4.59 35.64
N THR A 112 -7.51 -5.75 35.64
CA THR A 112 -7.11 -6.41 34.38
C THR A 112 -8.29 -6.77 33.52
N LEU A 113 -9.40 -7.24 34.12
CA LEU A 113 -10.61 -7.54 33.38
C LEU A 113 -11.17 -6.30 32.69
N LEU A 114 -11.23 -5.15 33.38
CA LEU A 114 -11.66 -3.89 32.78
C LEU A 114 -10.78 -3.47 31.60
N ILE A 115 -9.46 -3.63 31.71
CA ILE A 115 -8.52 -3.32 30.63
C ILE A 115 -8.74 -4.24 29.43
N ILE A 116 -8.93 -5.55 29.65
CA ILE A 116 -9.21 -6.51 28.56
C ILE A 116 -10.56 -6.18 27.90
N ILE A 117 -11.60 -5.81 28.67
CA ILE A 117 -12.89 -5.39 28.11
C ILE A 117 -12.73 -4.14 27.24
N ALA A 118 -11.94 -3.16 27.69
CA ALA A 118 -11.63 -1.97 26.90
C ALA A 118 -10.90 -2.33 25.60
N ASP A 119 -9.91 -3.24 25.64
CA ASP A 119 -9.20 -3.70 24.45
C ASP A 119 -10.11 -4.46 23.47
N ILE A 120 -11.01 -5.32 23.97
CA ILE A 120 -12.03 -6.00 23.14
C ILE A 120 -12.93 -4.97 22.46
N ALA A 121 -13.33 -3.89 23.15
CA ALA A 121 -14.14 -2.84 22.55
C ALA A 121 -13.39 -2.12 21.41
N LEU A 122 -12.09 -1.84 21.56
CA LEU A 122 -11.25 -1.25 20.52
C LEU A 122 -11.07 -2.20 19.33
N LEU A 123 -10.75 -3.47 19.57
CA LEU A 123 -10.62 -4.49 18.52
C LEU A 123 -11.95 -4.71 17.78
N SER A 124 -13.07 -4.67 18.48
CA SER A 124 -14.42 -4.74 17.88
C SER A 124 -14.73 -3.52 17.02
N SER A 125 -14.34 -2.33 17.45
CA SER A 125 -14.44 -1.09 16.66
C SER A 125 -13.65 -1.19 15.35
N LEU A 126 -12.40 -1.67 15.41
CA LEU A 126 -11.58 -1.93 14.21
C LEU A 126 -12.19 -2.98 13.28
N LEU A 127 -12.67 -4.09 13.86
CA LEU A 127 -13.26 -5.16 13.07
C LEU A 127 -14.50 -4.65 12.32
N ARG A 128 -15.32 -3.81 12.97
CA ARG A 128 -16.46 -3.14 12.33
C ARG A 128 -16.00 -2.21 11.22
N MET A 129 -14.98 -1.38 11.46
CA MET A 129 -14.43 -0.47 10.45
C MET A 129 -13.98 -1.24 9.20
N MET A 130 -13.15 -2.28 9.37
CA MET A 130 -12.69 -3.09 8.24
C MET A 130 -13.82 -3.88 7.57
N SER A 131 -14.82 -4.34 8.34
CA SER A 131 -15.99 -5.01 7.78
C SER A 131 -16.85 -4.06 6.93
N TYR A 132 -16.96 -2.80 7.32
CA TYR A 132 -17.62 -1.77 6.53
C TYR A 132 -16.81 -1.46 5.28
N SER A 133 -15.49 -1.27 5.41
CA SER A 133 -14.56 -1.06 4.29
C SER A 133 -14.67 -2.18 3.24
N ARG A 134 -14.63 -3.44 3.68
CA ARG A 134 -14.83 -4.62 2.81
C ARG A 134 -16.20 -4.61 2.14
N SER A 135 -17.25 -4.22 2.85
CA SER A 135 -18.60 -4.17 2.29
C SER A 135 -18.72 -3.10 1.21
N ILE A 136 -18.16 -1.91 1.45
CA ILE A 136 -18.11 -0.82 0.47
C ILE A 136 -17.32 -1.27 -0.76
N PHE A 137 -16.13 -1.86 -0.57
CA PHE A 137 -15.32 -2.37 -1.67
C PHE A 137 -16.07 -3.40 -2.54
N HIS A 138 -16.81 -4.33 -1.92
CA HIS A 138 -17.60 -5.31 -2.67
C HIS A 138 -18.80 -4.71 -3.39
N LEU A 139 -19.49 -3.75 -2.78
CA LEU A 139 -20.62 -3.05 -3.40
C LEU A 139 -20.16 -2.22 -4.60
N GLU A 140 -19.05 -1.48 -4.46
CA GLU A 140 -18.47 -0.71 -5.56
C GLU A 140 -17.97 -1.63 -6.68
N ALA A 141 -17.33 -2.75 -6.33
CA ALA A 141 -16.91 -3.77 -7.28
C ALA A 141 -18.08 -4.36 -8.07
N GLU A 142 -19.19 -4.63 -7.39
CA GLU A 142 -20.41 -5.19 -7.99
C GLU A 142 -21.12 -4.15 -8.87
N SER A 143 -21.22 -2.91 -8.41
CA SER A 143 -21.73 -1.77 -9.18
C SER A 143 -20.96 -1.63 -10.50
N LEU A 144 -19.63 -1.54 -10.44
CA LEU A 144 -18.77 -1.45 -11.62
C LEU A 144 -18.94 -2.64 -12.57
N THR A 145 -19.04 -3.85 -12.03
CA THR A 145 -19.24 -5.07 -12.83
C THR A 145 -20.62 -5.08 -13.50
N SER A 146 -21.67 -4.65 -12.79
CA SER A 146 -23.03 -4.58 -13.31
C SER A 146 -23.19 -3.52 -14.41
N SER A 147 -22.39 -2.46 -14.36
CA SER A 147 -22.29 -1.41 -15.38
C SER A 147 -21.49 -1.83 -16.62
N GLY A 148 -21.04 -3.09 -16.69
CA GLY A 148 -20.29 -3.63 -17.83
C GLY A 148 -18.78 -3.41 -17.78
N ILE A 149 -18.22 -2.88 -16.69
CA ILE A 149 -16.78 -2.75 -16.49
C ILE A 149 -16.23 -4.06 -15.90
N THR A 150 -15.17 -4.61 -16.49
CA THR A 150 -14.53 -5.86 -16.05
C THR A 150 -13.65 -5.65 -14.81
N PHE A 151 -14.26 -5.28 -13.67
CA PHE A 151 -13.52 -4.94 -12.45
C PHE A 151 -12.99 -6.17 -11.69
N ARG A 152 -13.76 -7.26 -11.60
CA ARG A 152 -13.32 -8.47 -10.87
C ARG A 152 -12.12 -9.17 -11.52
N SER A 153 -11.91 -8.95 -12.81
CA SER A 153 -10.74 -9.41 -13.57
C SER A 153 -9.69 -8.32 -13.76
N SER A 154 -9.89 -7.13 -13.19
CA SER A 154 -8.92 -6.05 -13.27
C SER A 154 -7.68 -6.36 -12.44
N HIS A 155 -6.55 -5.84 -12.90
CA HIS A 155 -5.26 -6.01 -12.24
C HIS A 155 -5.34 -5.50 -10.79
N GLY A 156 -4.79 -6.25 -9.84
CA GLY A 156 -4.76 -5.82 -8.43
C GLY A 156 -6.04 -6.10 -7.61
N TYR A 157 -7.18 -6.45 -8.22
CA TYR A 157 -8.41 -6.76 -7.46
C TYR A 157 -8.23 -7.94 -6.50
N ALA A 158 -7.62 -9.03 -6.99
CA ALA A 158 -7.40 -10.25 -6.21
C ALA A 158 -6.44 -10.02 -5.04
N GLU A 159 -5.38 -9.23 -5.27
CA GLU A 159 -4.40 -8.85 -4.25
C GLU A 159 -5.06 -7.98 -3.17
N MET A 160 -5.81 -6.96 -3.56
CA MET A 160 -6.50 -6.09 -2.62
C MET A 160 -7.51 -6.86 -1.77
N ARG A 161 -8.28 -7.76 -2.40
CA ARG A 161 -9.20 -8.65 -1.68
C ARG A 161 -8.47 -9.54 -0.67
N ALA A 162 -7.33 -10.12 -1.07
CA ALA A 162 -6.53 -10.96 -0.18
C ALA A 162 -5.97 -10.18 1.02
N THR A 163 -5.53 -8.94 0.80
CA THR A 163 -5.05 -8.04 1.88
C THR A 163 -6.17 -7.66 2.86
N ILE A 164 -7.36 -7.33 2.35
CA ILE A 164 -8.54 -7.01 3.16
C ILE A 164 -8.97 -8.23 4.00
N ASP A 165 -9.17 -9.38 3.35
CA ASP A 165 -9.62 -10.61 4.01
C ASP A 165 -8.58 -11.14 5.01
N GLY A 166 -7.29 -11.03 4.67
CA GLY A 166 -6.18 -11.36 5.56
C GLY A 166 -6.19 -10.51 6.84
N SER A 167 -6.37 -9.19 6.69
CA SER A 167 -6.39 -8.25 7.81
C SER A 167 -7.60 -8.48 8.73
N ILE A 168 -8.78 -8.75 8.17
CA ILE A 168 -10.00 -9.09 8.93
C ILE A 168 -9.80 -10.40 9.70
N ARG A 169 -9.26 -11.44 9.06
CA ARG A 169 -9.01 -12.73 9.70
C ARG A 169 -8.04 -12.60 10.88
N GLN A 170 -7.00 -11.78 10.73
CA GLN A 170 -6.03 -11.52 11.79
C GLN A 170 -6.68 -10.84 13.00
N ILE A 171 -7.46 -9.76 12.81
CA ILE A 171 -8.12 -9.07 13.93
C ILE A 171 -9.21 -9.95 14.57
N THR A 172 -9.89 -10.77 13.77
CA THR A 172 -10.86 -11.74 14.28
C THR A 172 -10.16 -12.77 15.18
N ALA A 173 -8.99 -13.28 14.77
CA ALA A 173 -8.21 -14.22 15.57
C ALA A 173 -7.67 -13.60 16.86
N THR A 174 -7.19 -12.35 16.83
CA THR A 174 -6.76 -11.66 18.06
C THR A 174 -7.93 -11.36 18.99
N SER A 175 -9.07 -10.93 18.43
CA SER A 175 -10.29 -10.62 19.20
C SER A 175 -10.86 -11.86 19.87
N SER A 176 -10.90 -13.01 19.18
CA SER A 176 -11.38 -14.26 19.78
C SER A 176 -10.52 -14.71 20.96
N LEU A 177 -9.20 -14.61 20.85
CA LEU A 177 -8.28 -14.90 21.96
C LEU A 177 -8.45 -13.95 23.15
N MET A 178 -8.71 -12.66 22.91
CA MET A 178 -9.01 -11.70 23.97
C MET A 178 -10.35 -11.99 24.66
N ILE A 179 -11.39 -12.34 23.91
CA ILE A 179 -12.70 -12.72 24.45
C ILE A 179 -12.58 -13.97 25.32
N ILE A 180 -11.85 -14.99 24.86
CA ILE A 180 -11.59 -16.20 25.65
C ILE A 180 -10.85 -15.84 26.94
N SER A 181 -9.83 -14.99 26.87
CA SER A 181 -9.10 -14.52 28.06
C SER A 181 -10.02 -13.82 29.07
N ALA A 182 -10.88 -12.90 28.61
CA ALA A 182 -11.84 -12.18 29.45
C ALA A 182 -12.85 -13.12 30.11
N LEU A 183 -13.41 -14.07 29.36
CA LEU A 183 -14.39 -15.04 29.88
C LEU A 183 -13.77 -15.93 30.96
N LEU A 184 -12.55 -16.42 30.73
CA LEU A 184 -11.82 -17.24 31.71
C LEU A 184 -11.48 -16.45 32.99
N LEU A 185 -11.09 -15.18 32.86
CA LEU A 185 -10.83 -14.33 34.01
C LEU A 185 -12.11 -13.97 34.78
N ALA A 186 -13.18 -13.63 34.07
CA ALA A 186 -14.47 -13.30 34.68
C ALA A 186 -15.06 -14.50 35.42
N THR A 187 -14.99 -15.70 34.82
CA THR A 187 -15.39 -16.94 35.50
C THR A 187 -14.52 -17.19 36.73
N SER A 188 -13.20 -17.01 36.63
CA SER A 188 -12.31 -17.15 37.78
C SER A 188 -12.64 -16.21 38.95
N LEU A 189 -13.10 -14.99 38.68
CA LEU A 189 -13.51 -14.03 39.72
C LEU A 189 -14.86 -14.36 40.36
N TRP A 190 -15.69 -15.15 39.67
CA TRP A 190 -16.98 -15.59 40.17
C TRP A 190 -16.88 -16.85 41.03
N LEU A 191 -15.86 -17.69 40.80
CA LEU A 191 -15.55 -18.84 41.66
C LEU A 191 -15.00 -18.37 43.03
N SER A 192 -15.30 -19.15 44.08
CA SER A 192 -14.83 -18.85 45.43
C SER A 192 -13.36 -19.24 45.60
N ASN A 193 -12.63 -18.55 46.48
CA ASN A 193 -11.18 -18.75 46.73
C ASN A 193 -10.78 -20.18 47.15
N ASN A 194 -11.74 -21.06 47.48
CA ASN A 194 -11.49 -22.44 47.88
C ASN A 194 -11.53 -23.46 46.71
N ASP A 195 -11.84 -23.03 45.48
CA ASP A 195 -11.92 -23.94 44.34
C ASP A 195 -10.54 -24.17 43.69
N THR A 196 -10.11 -25.42 43.60
CA THR A 196 -8.87 -25.85 42.91
C THR A 196 -8.82 -25.46 41.42
N GLY A 197 -9.95 -25.07 40.84
CA GLY A 197 -10.05 -24.62 39.45
C GLY A 197 -9.61 -23.17 39.21
N MET A 198 -9.53 -22.32 40.25
CA MET A 198 -9.24 -20.89 40.10
C MET A 198 -7.83 -20.62 39.51
N PRO A 199 -6.73 -21.25 39.98
CA PRO A 199 -5.40 -21.05 39.39
C PRO A 199 -5.30 -21.53 37.93
N ILE A 200 -6.04 -22.59 37.59
CA ILE A 200 -6.09 -23.16 36.25
C ILE A 200 -6.76 -22.17 35.28
N LEU A 201 -7.90 -21.58 35.67
CA LEU A 201 -8.61 -20.59 34.87
C LEU A 201 -7.78 -19.32 34.64
N ILE A 202 -7.08 -18.84 35.66
CA ILE A 202 -6.18 -17.67 35.55
C ILE A 202 -5.03 -17.98 34.59
N SER A 203 -4.46 -19.19 34.66
CA SER A 203 -3.37 -19.62 33.76
C SER A 203 -3.85 -19.73 32.31
N PHE A 204 -5.03 -20.28 32.05
CA PHE A 204 -5.58 -20.30 30.70
C PHE A 204 -5.94 -18.89 30.20
N SER A 205 -6.44 -18.02 31.07
CA SER A 205 -6.76 -16.62 30.73
C SER A 205 -5.49 -15.85 30.32
N THR A 206 -4.44 -15.93 31.13
CA THR A 206 -3.14 -15.31 30.86
C THR A 206 -2.48 -15.88 29.61
N GLY A 207 -2.53 -17.20 29.41
CA GLY A 207 -2.09 -17.86 28.18
C GLY A 207 -2.81 -17.35 26.94
N SER A 208 -4.14 -17.21 27.00
CA SER A 208 -4.94 -16.67 25.90
C SER A 208 -4.61 -15.19 25.60
N LEU A 209 -4.37 -14.38 26.63
CA LEU A 209 -3.94 -12.98 26.50
C LEU A 209 -2.57 -12.87 25.80
N LEU A 210 -1.58 -13.65 26.25
CA LEU A 210 -0.24 -13.70 25.68
C LEU A 210 -0.28 -14.20 24.23
N ALA A 211 -1.09 -15.22 23.93
CA ALA A 211 -1.28 -15.72 22.57
C ALA A 211 -1.93 -14.65 21.67
N GLY A 212 -2.95 -13.94 22.17
CA GLY A 212 -3.59 -12.83 21.45
C GLY A 212 -2.58 -11.74 21.07
N GLN A 213 -1.70 -11.36 22.00
CA GLN A 213 -0.62 -10.41 21.75
C GLN A 213 0.46 -10.94 20.80
N GLY A 214 0.81 -12.22 20.90
CA GLY A 214 1.73 -12.87 19.97
C GLY A 214 1.22 -12.81 18.53
N VAL A 215 -0.03 -13.20 18.31
CA VAL A 215 -0.68 -13.15 16.98
C VAL A 215 -0.74 -11.72 16.46
N HIS A 216 -1.07 -10.75 17.32
CA HIS A 216 -1.14 -9.34 16.97
C HIS A 216 0.22 -8.79 16.46
N LEU A 217 1.32 -9.14 17.12
CA LEU A 217 2.67 -8.69 16.75
C LEU A 217 3.21 -9.39 15.49
N ILE A 218 2.98 -10.70 15.36
CA ILE A 218 3.45 -11.46 14.18
C ILE A 218 2.79 -10.93 12.90
N SER A 219 1.53 -10.51 13.00
CA SER A 219 0.74 -10.02 11.89
C SER A 219 1.23 -8.67 11.36
N HIS A 220 1.50 -8.58 10.06
CA HIS A 220 1.66 -7.30 9.37
C HIS A 220 0.30 -6.88 8.83
N ARG A 221 -0.17 -5.70 9.24
CA ARG A 221 -1.43 -5.13 8.77
C ARG A 221 -1.14 -3.84 8.03
N ALA A 222 -1.49 -3.81 6.76
CA ALA A 222 -1.62 -2.55 6.03
C ALA A 222 -2.88 -1.83 6.50
N ARG A 223 -2.82 -0.50 6.57
CA ARG A 223 -3.99 0.31 6.87
C ARG A 223 -4.77 0.52 5.58
N PHE A 224 -6.08 0.38 5.65
CA PHE A 224 -6.95 0.68 4.52
C PHE A 224 -8.28 1.26 5.00
N ASN A 225 -8.90 2.00 4.09
CA ASN A 225 -10.17 2.68 4.29
C ASN A 225 -10.86 2.84 2.93
N ALA A 226 -12.17 2.58 2.84
CA ALA A 226 -12.92 2.73 1.60
C ALA A 226 -13.64 4.09 1.47
N SER A 227 -13.80 4.82 2.58
CA SER A 227 -14.48 6.13 2.59
C SER A 227 -13.64 7.25 1.98
N GLU A 228 -12.33 7.22 2.19
CA GLU A 228 -11.41 8.19 1.55
C GLU A 228 -11.00 7.67 0.16
N PRO A 229 -10.97 8.50 -0.90
CA PRO A 229 -10.63 8.07 -2.26
C PRO A 229 -9.25 7.41 -2.38
N TRP A 230 -8.28 7.85 -1.59
CA TRP A 230 -6.91 7.32 -1.53
C TRP A 230 -6.72 6.29 -0.40
N GLY A 231 -7.77 5.95 0.35
CA GLY A 231 -7.67 5.17 1.57
C GLY A 231 -7.19 3.73 1.37
N MET A 232 -7.15 3.26 0.12
CA MET A 232 -6.71 1.92 -0.27
C MET A 232 -5.25 1.87 -0.73
N LEU A 233 -4.61 3.04 -0.99
CA LEU A 233 -3.27 3.12 -1.59
C LEU A 233 -2.20 2.40 -0.77
N GLU A 234 -2.14 2.63 0.55
CA GLU A 234 -1.11 2.02 1.42
C GLU A 234 -1.22 0.49 1.54
N ALA A 235 -2.40 -0.07 1.27
CA ALA A 235 -2.64 -1.51 1.32
C ALA A 235 -2.47 -2.19 -0.03
N PHE A 236 -2.31 -1.41 -1.09
CA PHE A 236 -2.04 -1.92 -2.41
C PHE A 236 -0.54 -2.13 -2.61
N SER A 237 -0.18 -3.26 -3.22
CA SER A 237 1.18 -3.55 -3.64
C SER A 237 1.15 -3.81 -5.15
N PRO A 238 2.08 -3.24 -5.93
CA PRO A 238 2.07 -3.32 -7.39
C PRO A 238 2.41 -4.76 -7.85
N PRO A 239 1.51 -5.49 -8.53
CA PRO A 239 1.80 -6.86 -8.91
C PRO A 239 2.70 -6.96 -10.15
N ILE A 240 2.54 -6.02 -11.11
CA ILE A 240 3.22 -6.01 -12.41
C ILE A 240 3.37 -4.57 -12.88
N HIS A 241 4.51 -4.26 -13.51
CA HIS A 241 4.76 -2.99 -14.19
C HIS A 241 5.31 -3.21 -15.61
N PRO A 242 5.18 -2.23 -16.52
CA PRO A 242 5.86 -2.27 -17.82
C PRO A 242 7.38 -2.15 -17.63
N ALA A 243 8.14 -2.85 -18.48
CA ALA A 243 9.61 -2.80 -18.43
C ALA A 243 10.20 -1.59 -19.18
N LEU A 244 9.53 -1.15 -20.24
CA LEU A 244 9.88 0.05 -21.01
C LEU A 244 8.77 1.08 -20.80
N LEU A 245 9.13 2.24 -20.28
CA LEU A 245 8.16 3.30 -20.02
C LEU A 245 8.02 4.16 -21.27
N ASN A 246 6.78 4.25 -21.76
CA ASN A 246 6.44 5.17 -22.85
C ASN A 246 5.94 6.50 -22.28
N ARG A 247 5.25 6.45 -21.13
CA ARG A 247 4.73 7.61 -20.42
C ARG A 247 5.18 7.52 -18.98
N PRO A 248 6.40 8.00 -18.67
CA PRO A 248 7.09 7.66 -17.44
C PRO A 248 6.30 7.96 -16.17
N PHE A 249 5.66 9.13 -16.08
CA PHE A 249 4.85 9.46 -14.90
C PHE A 249 3.58 8.61 -14.84
N ASN A 250 2.86 8.48 -15.94
CA ASN A 250 1.63 7.70 -15.99
C ASN A 250 1.89 6.22 -15.68
N ASP A 251 2.93 5.62 -16.25
CA ASP A 251 3.26 4.21 -16.10
C ASP A 251 3.74 3.88 -14.67
N VAL A 252 4.60 4.73 -14.09
CA VAL A 252 5.07 4.57 -12.70
C VAL A 252 3.94 4.77 -11.71
N ILE A 253 3.13 5.81 -11.90
CA ILE A 253 2.05 6.14 -10.97
C ILE A 253 0.97 5.07 -11.07
N LYS A 254 0.46 4.73 -12.27
CA LYS A 254 -0.56 3.68 -12.48
C LYS A 254 -0.18 2.33 -11.89
N ALA A 255 1.10 1.97 -11.88
CA ALA A 255 1.54 0.73 -11.27
C ALA A 255 1.25 0.69 -9.75
N HIS A 256 1.23 1.84 -9.07
CA HIS A 256 1.01 1.97 -7.62
C HIS A 256 -0.36 2.55 -7.24
N ILE A 257 -1.27 2.74 -8.21
CA ILE A 257 -2.65 3.15 -7.91
C ILE A 257 -3.48 1.91 -7.62
N ASP A 258 -4.34 1.98 -6.60
CA ASP A 258 -5.32 0.94 -6.36
C ASP A 258 -6.32 0.81 -7.54
N PRO A 259 -6.95 -0.37 -7.73
CA PRO A 259 -7.79 -0.61 -8.89
C PRO A 259 -9.07 0.24 -8.90
N LEU A 260 -9.59 0.68 -7.74
CA LEU A 260 -10.76 1.55 -7.69
C LEU A 260 -10.41 2.96 -8.15
N LEU A 261 -9.36 3.54 -7.58
CA LEU A 261 -8.91 4.88 -7.91
C LEU A 261 -8.46 4.96 -9.38
N THR A 262 -7.87 3.88 -9.93
CA THR A 262 -7.53 3.79 -11.35
C THR A 262 -8.75 3.97 -12.25
N ILE A 263 -9.88 3.36 -11.89
CA ILE A 263 -11.13 3.48 -12.65
C ILE A 263 -11.71 4.87 -12.51
N ARG A 264 -11.77 5.41 -11.29
CA ARG A 264 -12.28 6.76 -11.03
C ARG A 264 -11.48 7.81 -11.79
N ILE A 265 -10.15 7.73 -11.76
CA ILE A 265 -9.27 8.61 -12.55
C ILE A 265 -9.57 8.46 -14.04
N SER A 266 -9.70 7.23 -14.53
CA SER A 266 -9.96 6.98 -15.95
C SER A 266 -11.32 7.50 -16.41
N GLU A 267 -12.35 7.40 -15.59
CA GLU A 267 -13.69 7.94 -15.84
C GLU A 267 -13.67 9.46 -15.83
N TYR A 268 -13.04 10.04 -14.82
CA TYR A 268 -12.95 11.48 -14.69
C TYR A 268 -12.19 12.13 -15.84
N ILE A 269 -11.09 11.53 -16.27
CA ILE A 269 -10.34 12.05 -17.42
C ILE A 269 -11.15 11.91 -18.72
N LYS A 270 -12.10 10.96 -18.81
CA LYS A 270 -13.04 10.89 -19.93
C LYS A 270 -14.08 12.01 -19.90
N THR A 271 -14.54 12.47 -18.73
CA THR A 271 -15.47 13.61 -18.67
C THR A 271 -14.77 14.92 -19.07
N VAL A 272 -13.49 15.06 -18.72
CA VAL A 272 -12.64 16.18 -19.14
C VAL A 272 -12.33 16.15 -20.64
N ARG A 273 -12.56 15.02 -21.34
CA ARG A 273 -12.35 14.90 -22.79
C ARG A 273 -13.10 15.98 -23.59
N GLY A 274 -14.28 16.39 -23.12
CA GLY A 274 -15.08 17.44 -23.78
C GLY A 274 -14.43 18.82 -23.78
N GLY A 275 -13.44 19.07 -22.92
CA GLY A 275 -12.67 20.32 -22.83
C GLY A 275 -11.22 20.21 -23.29
N LEU A 276 -10.85 19.14 -24.02
CA LEU A 276 -9.54 19.00 -24.64
C LEU A 276 -9.44 19.89 -25.89
N LYS A 277 -8.30 20.55 -26.05
CA LYS A 277 -7.99 21.29 -27.29
C LYS A 277 -7.79 20.34 -28.48
N GLU A 278 -8.08 20.82 -29.70
CA GLU A 278 -7.95 20.05 -30.93
C GLU A 278 -6.55 19.44 -31.08
N GLY A 279 -6.48 18.13 -31.34
CA GLY A 279 -5.22 17.40 -31.56
C GLY A 279 -4.56 16.80 -30.31
N VAL A 280 -5.02 17.10 -29.09
CA VAL A 280 -4.43 16.57 -27.85
C VAL A 280 -5.05 15.23 -27.46
N GLY A 281 -4.22 14.21 -27.24
CA GLY A 281 -4.67 12.92 -26.71
C GLY A 281 -4.92 12.95 -25.19
N ILE A 282 -5.94 12.24 -24.70
CA ILE A 282 -6.19 12.00 -23.25
C ILE A 282 -4.93 11.53 -22.52
N SER A 283 -4.20 10.69 -23.22
CA SER A 283 -2.99 10.06 -22.76
C SER A 283 -1.81 11.03 -22.60
N GLU A 284 -1.72 12.03 -23.46
CA GLU A 284 -0.73 13.11 -23.37
C GLU A 284 -1.10 14.06 -22.25
N LEU A 285 -2.40 14.40 -22.13
CA LEU A 285 -2.91 15.14 -20.98
C LEU A 285 -2.56 14.46 -19.65
N GLN A 286 -2.74 13.14 -19.54
CA GLN A 286 -2.39 12.37 -18.34
C GLN A 286 -0.92 12.54 -17.97
N GLU A 287 -0.02 12.37 -18.93
CA GLU A 287 1.42 12.49 -18.70
C GLU A 287 1.80 13.93 -18.32
N SER A 288 1.31 14.92 -19.07
CA SER A 288 1.53 16.35 -18.81
C SER A 288 1.03 16.74 -17.42
N LEU A 289 -0.19 16.32 -17.05
CA LEU A 289 -0.80 16.64 -15.77
C LEU A 289 0.03 16.11 -14.59
N LEU A 290 0.39 14.82 -14.62
CA LEU A 290 1.15 14.19 -13.55
C LEU A 290 2.55 14.80 -13.42
N HIS A 291 3.19 15.11 -14.56
CA HIS A 291 4.47 15.78 -14.61
C HIS A 291 4.40 17.21 -14.03
N LEU A 292 3.42 18.02 -14.45
CA LEU A 292 3.21 19.37 -13.95
C LEU A 292 2.88 19.39 -12.45
N LEU A 293 2.06 18.45 -11.97
CA LEU A 293 1.77 18.32 -10.54
C LEU A 293 3.02 17.98 -9.73
N HIS A 294 3.90 17.12 -10.26
CA HIS A 294 5.19 16.83 -9.64
C HIS A 294 6.09 18.07 -9.54
N LEU A 295 6.16 18.87 -10.61
CA LEU A 295 6.92 20.12 -10.63
C LEU A 295 6.37 21.16 -9.66
N ARG A 296 5.03 21.34 -9.63
CA ARG A 296 4.32 22.25 -8.72
C ARG A 296 4.63 21.90 -7.28
N ARG A 297 4.53 20.62 -6.93
CA ARG A 297 4.81 20.13 -5.58
C ARG A 297 6.27 20.31 -5.17
N SER A 298 7.19 20.12 -6.10
CA SER A 298 8.63 20.33 -5.85
C SER A 298 9.00 21.83 -5.76
N SER A 299 8.01 22.73 -5.82
CA SER A 299 8.16 24.19 -5.81
C SER A 299 9.06 24.72 -6.94
N LEU A 300 9.06 24.02 -8.08
CA LEU A 300 9.87 24.37 -9.24
C LEU A 300 9.14 25.30 -10.21
N ILE A 301 7.81 25.27 -10.21
CA ILE A 301 6.94 26.12 -11.01
C ILE A 301 5.96 26.83 -10.09
N SER A 302 5.56 28.05 -10.46
CA SER A 302 4.51 28.79 -9.76
C SER A 302 3.12 28.23 -10.09
N GLU A 303 2.11 28.57 -9.29
CA GLU A 303 0.72 28.21 -9.59
C GLU A 303 0.22 28.84 -10.90
N SER A 304 0.68 30.05 -11.23
CA SER A 304 0.37 30.70 -12.51
C SER A 304 0.97 29.93 -13.68
N GLU A 305 2.27 29.60 -13.61
CA GLU A 305 2.96 28.84 -14.66
C GLU A 305 2.38 27.44 -14.84
N PHE A 306 1.91 26.82 -13.75
CA PHE A 306 1.18 25.56 -13.79
C PHE A 306 -0.13 25.68 -14.59
N LYS A 307 -0.95 26.69 -14.30
CA LYS A 307 -2.22 26.93 -15.01
C LYS A 307 -1.96 27.27 -16.48
N ASP A 308 -1.02 28.18 -16.75
CA ASP A 308 -0.64 28.57 -18.12
C ASP A 308 -0.17 27.37 -18.96
N SER A 309 0.62 26.47 -18.36
CA SER A 309 1.09 25.24 -19.02
C SER A 309 -0.05 24.25 -19.27
N LEU A 310 -1.00 24.13 -18.34
CA LEU A 310 -2.15 23.21 -18.47
C LEU A 310 -3.19 23.74 -19.46
N GLU A 311 -3.33 25.07 -19.57
CA GLU A 311 -4.16 25.73 -20.58
C GLU A 311 -3.72 25.41 -22.01
N MET A 312 -2.48 24.94 -22.24
CA MET A 312 -2.05 24.46 -23.55
C MET A 312 -2.76 23.15 -23.96
N PHE A 313 -3.24 22.36 -23.00
CA PHE A 313 -3.85 21.05 -23.24
C PHE A 313 -5.37 21.03 -23.02
N VAL A 314 -5.87 21.83 -22.06
CA VAL A 314 -7.25 21.82 -21.60
C VAL A 314 -7.80 23.25 -21.57
N GLU A 315 -9.08 23.44 -21.85
CA GLU A 315 -9.73 24.74 -21.69
C GLU A 315 -9.79 25.17 -20.21
N SER A 316 -9.61 26.48 -19.95
CA SER A 316 -9.60 27.07 -18.59
C SER A 316 -10.75 26.61 -17.66
N PRO A 317 -12.04 26.55 -18.07
CA PRO A 317 -13.11 26.06 -17.19
C PRO A 317 -13.00 24.57 -16.82
N ALA A 318 -12.39 23.75 -17.68
CA ALA A 318 -12.18 22.34 -17.40
C ALA A 318 -10.98 22.10 -16.46
N ILE A 319 -10.06 23.06 -16.33
CA ILE A 319 -8.97 23.03 -15.34
C ILE A 319 -9.52 23.19 -13.93
N ASP A 320 -10.39 24.18 -13.70
CA ASP A 320 -11.04 24.35 -12.40
C ASP A 320 -11.93 23.15 -12.08
N GLY A 321 -12.56 22.57 -13.11
CA GLY A 321 -13.26 21.30 -13.01
C GLY A 321 -12.36 20.17 -12.50
N LEU A 322 -11.10 20.10 -12.97
CA LEU A 322 -10.09 19.05 -12.71
C LEU A 322 -9.72 18.89 -11.21
N PHE A 323 -9.74 20.00 -10.47
CA PHE A 323 -9.27 20.03 -9.08
C PHE A 323 -10.39 20.19 -8.05
N ASN A 324 -11.60 20.56 -8.50
CA ASN A 324 -12.77 20.73 -7.62
C ASN A 324 -13.65 19.48 -7.51
N HIS A 325 -13.21 18.33 -8.05
CA HIS A 325 -13.98 17.09 -7.97
C HIS A 325 -14.06 16.55 -6.53
N PRO A 326 -15.24 16.15 -6.03
CA PRO A 326 -15.41 15.68 -4.64
C PRO A 326 -14.56 14.45 -4.29
N GLU A 327 -14.23 13.60 -5.28
CA GLU A 327 -13.41 12.40 -5.06
C GLU A 327 -11.97 12.51 -5.59
N LEU A 328 -11.74 13.38 -6.58
CA LEU A 328 -10.45 13.53 -7.27
C LEU A 328 -9.94 14.97 -7.14
N GLY A 329 -10.06 15.48 -5.92
CA GLY A 329 -9.59 16.82 -5.59
C GLY A 329 -8.06 16.90 -5.56
N GLU A 330 -7.57 18.11 -5.31
CA GLU A 330 -6.14 18.39 -5.14
C GLU A 330 -5.46 17.48 -4.10
N GLU A 331 -6.15 17.20 -2.99
CA GLU A 331 -5.63 16.32 -1.93
C GLU A 331 -5.38 14.89 -2.42
N THR A 332 -6.29 14.35 -3.24
CA THR A 332 -6.15 12.99 -3.78
C THR A 332 -4.94 12.90 -4.69
N TRP A 333 -4.78 13.87 -5.60
CA TRP A 333 -3.62 13.95 -6.50
C TRP A 333 -2.30 14.11 -5.74
N ASP A 334 -2.30 14.95 -4.71
CA ASP A 334 -1.11 15.15 -3.88
C ASP A 334 -0.75 13.86 -3.14
N ARG A 335 -1.69 13.18 -2.48
CA ARG A 335 -1.42 11.92 -1.77
C ARG A 335 -0.98 10.80 -2.72
N LEU A 336 -1.57 10.71 -3.90
CA LEU A 336 -1.15 9.78 -4.96
C LEU A 336 0.32 9.98 -5.32
N LEU A 337 0.72 11.23 -5.56
CA LEU A 337 2.11 11.56 -5.89
C LEU A 337 3.07 11.33 -4.73
N MET A 338 2.64 11.54 -3.47
CA MET A 338 3.44 11.18 -2.29
C MET A 338 3.74 9.70 -2.28
N HIS A 339 2.69 8.90 -2.46
CA HIS A 339 2.76 7.47 -2.39
C HIS A 339 3.63 6.90 -3.51
N ALA A 340 3.41 7.32 -4.76
CA ALA A 340 4.27 6.93 -5.88
C ALA A 340 5.75 7.33 -5.64
N ARG A 341 6.00 8.50 -5.03
CA ARG A 341 7.36 8.93 -4.70
C ARG A 341 8.00 8.14 -3.54
N SER A 342 7.22 7.69 -2.56
CA SER A 342 7.73 6.87 -1.47
C SER A 342 8.09 5.47 -1.95
N GLU A 343 7.29 4.90 -2.85
CA GLU A 343 7.51 3.55 -3.38
C GLU A 343 8.55 3.51 -4.51
N CYS A 344 8.60 4.53 -5.38
CA CYS A 344 9.51 4.59 -6.54
C CYS A 344 10.57 5.69 -6.44
N LYS A 345 11.31 5.75 -5.32
CA LYS A 345 12.37 6.75 -5.09
C LYS A 345 13.41 6.85 -6.21
N PRO A 346 13.93 5.75 -6.81
CA PRO A 346 15.00 5.85 -7.80
C PRO A 346 14.58 6.56 -9.08
N PHE A 347 13.32 6.40 -9.51
CA PHE A 347 12.76 7.14 -10.66
C PHE A 347 12.85 8.65 -10.45
N PHE A 348 12.31 9.15 -9.34
CA PHE A 348 12.30 10.59 -9.05
C PHE A 348 13.72 11.15 -8.83
N ARG A 349 14.64 10.35 -8.25
CA ARG A 349 16.05 10.75 -8.10
C ARG A 349 16.78 10.88 -9.45
N LEU A 350 16.51 9.99 -10.40
CA LEU A 350 17.05 10.08 -11.75
C LEU A 350 16.46 11.25 -12.53
N TYR A 351 15.16 11.47 -12.38
CA TYR A 351 14.48 12.63 -12.95
C TYR A 351 15.07 13.95 -12.41
N ASP A 352 15.27 14.08 -11.10
CA ASP A 352 15.96 15.24 -10.50
C ASP A 352 17.41 15.40 -10.99
N ARG A 353 18.13 14.29 -11.22
CA ARG A 353 19.49 14.32 -11.80
C ARG A 353 19.51 14.74 -13.27
N MET A 354 18.55 14.27 -14.06
CA MET A 354 18.34 14.71 -15.45
C MET A 354 18.15 16.23 -15.48
N ARG A 355 17.29 16.73 -14.58
CA ARG A 355 16.99 18.14 -14.41
C ARG A 355 18.23 18.99 -14.09
N MET A 356 19.11 18.52 -13.22
CA MET A 356 20.35 19.24 -12.87
C MET A 356 21.37 19.28 -14.02
N ARG A 357 21.26 18.39 -15.01
CA ARG A 357 22.13 18.35 -16.20
C ARG A 357 21.58 19.12 -17.41
N ARG A 358 20.54 19.91 -17.22
CA ARG A 358 20.09 20.90 -18.21
C ARG A 358 21.21 21.89 -18.49
N GLY A 359 21.48 22.15 -19.76
CA GLY A 359 22.55 23.05 -20.21
C GLY A 359 24.00 22.54 -20.14
N VAL A 360 24.27 21.33 -19.61
CA VAL A 360 25.64 20.78 -19.62
C VAL A 360 25.98 20.21 -21.01
N SER A 361 26.99 20.79 -21.65
CA SER A 361 27.48 20.49 -23.01
C SER A 361 27.83 19.02 -23.25
N LYS A 362 27.83 18.62 -24.54
CA LYS A 362 28.05 17.29 -25.19
C LYS A 362 29.37 16.57 -24.85
N SER A 363 29.92 16.74 -23.65
CA SER A 363 31.24 16.23 -23.25
C SER A 363 31.32 14.71 -23.08
N ASP A 364 30.19 13.99 -23.05
CA ASP A 364 30.12 12.56 -22.68
C ASP A 364 29.77 11.62 -23.86
N GLY A 365 30.30 11.89 -25.06
CA GLY A 365 30.11 10.98 -26.22
C GLY A 365 28.71 11.02 -26.85
N GLY A 366 27.91 12.05 -26.55
CA GLY A 366 26.61 12.30 -27.16
C GLY A 366 25.43 11.55 -26.54
N PHE A 367 25.63 10.76 -25.49
CA PHE A 367 24.56 10.09 -24.74
C PHE A 367 24.59 10.53 -23.27
N TRP A 368 23.42 10.65 -22.66
CA TRP A 368 23.31 10.71 -21.22
C TRP A 368 22.73 9.39 -20.71
N PHE A 369 23.57 8.66 -19.96
CA PHE A 369 23.23 7.38 -19.35
C PHE A 369 23.41 7.46 -17.84
N ASP A 370 22.32 7.24 -17.10
CA ASP A 370 22.32 7.18 -15.65
C ASP A 370 21.40 6.06 -15.15
N VAL A 371 21.76 5.49 -14.01
CA VAL A 371 21.06 4.35 -13.40
C VAL A 371 20.96 4.60 -11.91
N ASP A 372 19.82 4.25 -11.33
CA ASP A 372 19.60 4.32 -9.90
C ASP A 372 18.80 3.12 -9.40
N MET A 373 19.04 2.80 -8.14
CA MET A 373 18.38 1.74 -7.41
C MET A 373 18.32 2.13 -5.93
N GLU A 374 17.47 1.48 -5.16
CA GLU A 374 17.43 1.68 -3.72
C GLU A 374 18.73 1.24 -3.05
N ASN A 375 19.30 2.08 -2.18
CA ASN A 375 20.56 1.77 -1.50
C ASN A 375 20.41 0.63 -0.47
N LEU A 376 19.25 0.53 0.16
CA LEU A 376 18.91 -0.49 1.16
C LEU A 376 17.67 -1.25 0.70
N VAL A 377 17.87 -2.50 0.30
CA VAL A 377 16.81 -3.37 -0.20
C VAL A 377 16.32 -4.28 0.92
N VAL A 378 15.05 -4.19 1.27
CA VAL A 378 14.41 -4.99 2.34
C VAL A 378 13.44 -6.03 1.76
N GLY A 379 13.13 -5.95 0.46
CA GLY A 379 12.24 -6.84 -0.27
C GLY A 379 12.52 -6.80 -1.77
N GLN A 380 11.50 -6.49 -2.58
CA GLN A 380 11.68 -6.19 -4.00
C GLN A 380 12.37 -4.84 -4.18
N ALA A 381 13.30 -4.77 -5.12
CA ALA A 381 14.01 -3.55 -5.44
C ALA A 381 13.70 -3.10 -6.86
N ASN A 382 13.49 -1.80 -7.03
CA ASN A 382 13.25 -1.20 -8.33
C ASN A 382 14.54 -0.58 -8.87
N LEU A 383 14.99 -1.03 -10.05
CA LEU A 383 16.08 -0.43 -10.80
C LEU A 383 15.51 0.36 -11.97
N PHE A 384 15.99 1.59 -12.12
CA PHE A 384 15.66 2.46 -13.24
C PHE A 384 16.93 2.83 -14.01
N ALA A 385 16.85 2.80 -15.33
CA ALA A 385 17.92 3.24 -16.22
C ALA A 385 17.38 4.25 -17.23
N PHE A 386 18.03 5.41 -17.32
CA PHE A 386 17.65 6.50 -18.20
C PHE A 386 18.69 6.61 -19.31
N VAL A 387 18.23 6.57 -20.55
CA VAL A 387 19.05 6.67 -21.76
C VAL A 387 18.52 7.80 -22.62
N LEU A 388 19.21 8.94 -22.64
CA LEU A 388 18.88 10.08 -23.49
C LEU A 388 19.94 10.23 -24.58
N ASN A 389 19.50 10.24 -25.82
CA ASN A 389 20.37 10.48 -26.97
C ASN A 389 20.43 11.99 -27.28
N ARG A 390 21.62 12.58 -27.12
CA ARG A 390 21.94 13.97 -27.50
C ARG A 390 22.83 14.03 -28.76
N SER A 391 22.98 12.91 -29.45
CA SER A 391 23.71 12.82 -30.71
C SER A 391 22.83 13.30 -31.87
N GLY A 392 23.40 13.42 -33.08
CA GLY A 392 22.69 13.96 -34.24
C GLY A 392 21.80 12.96 -34.99
N GLY A 393 21.67 11.72 -34.53
CA GLY A 393 20.90 10.69 -35.25
C GLY A 393 20.34 9.59 -34.35
N PRO A 394 19.30 8.87 -34.82
CA PRO A 394 18.73 7.75 -34.10
C PRO A 394 19.73 6.60 -34.00
N LYS A 395 19.79 5.95 -32.84
CA LYS A 395 20.62 4.75 -32.63
C LYS A 395 19.82 3.65 -31.93
N ASP A 396 20.06 2.42 -32.35
CA ASP A 396 19.62 1.23 -31.62
C ASP A 396 20.68 0.90 -30.56
N LEU A 397 20.22 0.64 -29.34
CA LEU A 397 21.05 0.44 -28.15
C LEU A 397 20.58 -0.80 -27.41
N PHE A 398 21.50 -1.51 -26.79
CA PHE A 398 21.21 -2.66 -25.94
C PHE A 398 21.58 -2.36 -24.49
N LEU A 399 20.59 -2.34 -23.60
CA LEU A 399 20.81 -2.20 -22.16
C LEU A 399 20.89 -3.59 -21.54
N LYS A 400 22.07 -3.97 -21.04
CA LYS A 400 22.28 -5.22 -20.30
C LYS A 400 22.40 -4.94 -18.82
N ILE A 401 21.54 -5.58 -18.02
CA ILE A 401 21.56 -5.54 -16.56
C ILE A 401 22.03 -6.91 -16.09
N GLN A 402 23.15 -6.95 -15.38
CA GLN A 402 23.70 -8.17 -14.79
C GLN A 402 23.72 -8.03 -13.27
N THR A 403 23.07 -8.99 -12.62
CA THR A 403 22.78 -9.00 -11.19
C THR A 403 23.04 -10.38 -10.61
N PRO A 404 24.28 -10.72 -10.21
CA PRO A 404 24.60 -12.05 -9.69
C PRO A 404 23.80 -12.41 -8.42
N ASP A 405 23.47 -11.42 -7.59
CA ASP A 405 22.81 -11.61 -6.29
C ASP A 405 21.29 -11.39 -6.32
N PHE A 406 20.71 -11.03 -7.48
CA PHE A 406 19.27 -10.80 -7.65
C PHE A 406 18.68 -11.68 -8.75
N LYS A 407 17.38 -11.93 -8.67
CA LYS A 407 16.58 -12.55 -9.74
C LYS A 407 15.70 -11.50 -10.42
N PRO A 408 15.63 -11.47 -11.75
CA PRO A 408 16.44 -12.25 -12.71
C PRO A 408 17.94 -11.90 -12.66
N ASN A 409 18.83 -12.84 -13.04
CA ASN A 409 20.29 -12.63 -12.96
C ASN A 409 20.85 -11.80 -14.13
N GLU A 410 20.17 -11.85 -15.27
CA GLU A 410 20.54 -11.09 -16.47
C GLU A 410 19.26 -10.66 -17.20
N CYS A 411 19.22 -9.40 -17.62
CA CYS A 411 18.17 -8.85 -18.47
C CYS A 411 18.79 -8.04 -19.60
N VAL A 412 18.21 -8.14 -20.80
CA VAL A 412 18.64 -7.39 -21.97
C VAL A 412 17.44 -6.68 -22.58
N TYR A 413 17.55 -5.37 -22.74
CA TYR A 413 16.52 -4.54 -23.38
C TYR A 413 17.07 -3.92 -24.65
N LYS A 414 16.32 -4.03 -25.75
CA LYS A 414 16.59 -3.29 -26.97
C LYS A 414 15.86 -1.95 -26.92
N LEU A 415 16.61 -0.86 -27.09
CA LEU A 415 16.12 0.52 -27.07
C LEU A 415 16.39 1.17 -28.41
N ARG A 416 15.40 1.82 -29.01
CA ARG A 416 15.61 2.72 -30.15
C ARG A 416 15.58 4.15 -29.65
N SER A 417 16.75 4.77 -29.52
CA SER A 417 16.87 6.10 -28.93
C SER A 417 16.88 7.18 -30.00
N LEU A 418 15.85 8.03 -29.98
CA LEU A 418 15.71 9.17 -30.89
C LEU A 418 16.56 10.35 -30.39
N PRO A 419 17.22 11.10 -31.29
CA PRO A 419 18.01 12.25 -30.89
C PRO A 419 17.10 13.35 -30.33
N LEU A 420 17.52 13.98 -29.24
CA LEU A 420 16.92 15.22 -28.76
C LEU A 420 17.25 16.35 -29.76
N ASP A 421 16.23 17.05 -30.24
CA ASP A 421 16.39 18.06 -31.27
C ASP A 421 17.36 19.17 -30.85
N SER A 422 18.27 19.53 -31.77
CA SER A 422 19.37 20.46 -31.51
C SER A 422 18.95 21.93 -31.39
N SER A 423 17.65 22.24 -31.52
CA SER A 423 17.09 23.58 -31.28
C SER A 423 16.95 23.92 -29.79
N PHE A 424 17.30 22.98 -28.91
CA PHE A 424 17.40 23.21 -27.47
C PHE A 424 18.59 24.13 -27.15
N ASP A 425 18.36 25.45 -27.26
CA ASP A 425 19.28 26.44 -26.71
C ASP A 425 19.00 26.57 -25.20
N PRO A 426 19.92 26.20 -24.29
CA PRO A 426 19.74 26.42 -22.85
C PRO A 426 19.59 27.90 -22.47
N MET A 427 19.75 28.82 -23.43
CA MET A 427 19.49 30.25 -23.32
C MET A 427 18.12 30.69 -23.87
N SER A 428 17.33 29.81 -24.49
CA SER A 428 15.97 30.17 -24.94
C SER A 428 15.03 30.25 -23.74
N SER A 429 14.15 31.26 -23.72
CA SER A 429 13.16 31.52 -22.66
C SER A 429 12.00 30.51 -22.66
N THR A 430 12.29 29.22 -22.78
CA THR A 430 11.30 28.15 -22.73
C THR A 430 11.01 27.86 -21.26
N SER A 431 9.73 27.63 -20.92
CA SER A 431 9.33 27.27 -19.56
C SER A 431 10.00 25.97 -19.12
N LEU A 432 10.31 25.88 -17.83
CA LEU A 432 10.96 24.74 -17.20
C LEU A 432 10.22 23.42 -17.47
N SER A 433 8.89 23.52 -17.48
CA SER A 433 7.95 22.42 -17.69
C SER A 433 8.08 21.82 -19.08
N SER A 434 8.13 22.64 -20.12
CA SER A 434 8.21 22.20 -21.51
C SER A 434 9.56 21.52 -21.81
N GLU A 435 10.67 22.06 -21.29
CA GLU A 435 11.98 21.42 -21.45
C GLU A 435 12.06 20.05 -20.79
N MET A 436 11.61 19.95 -19.53
CA MET A 436 11.62 18.65 -18.85
C MET A 436 10.71 17.64 -19.53
N GLN A 437 9.58 18.08 -20.07
CA GLN A 437 8.65 17.21 -20.77
C GLN A 437 9.28 16.66 -22.05
N GLU A 438 9.92 17.50 -22.85
CA GLU A 438 10.58 17.07 -24.08
C GLU A 438 11.75 16.13 -23.80
N MET A 439 12.59 16.45 -22.79
CA MET A 439 13.67 15.56 -22.35
C MET A 439 13.13 14.20 -21.89
N THR A 440 12.04 14.19 -21.12
CA THR A 440 11.44 12.95 -20.60
C THR A 440 10.88 12.11 -21.74
N ASN A 441 10.20 12.72 -22.71
CA ASN A 441 9.63 12.04 -23.89
C ASN A 441 10.69 11.39 -24.79
N HIS A 442 11.88 11.99 -24.90
CA HIS A 442 12.99 11.46 -25.70
C HIS A 442 13.92 10.52 -24.91
N THR A 443 13.71 10.37 -23.60
CA THR A 443 14.50 9.47 -22.77
C THR A 443 13.91 8.06 -22.85
N GLY A 444 14.73 7.08 -23.26
CA GLY A 444 14.41 5.68 -23.08
C GLY A 444 14.55 5.31 -21.61
N ILE A 445 13.44 5.00 -20.93
CA ILE A 445 13.44 4.63 -19.52
C ILE A 445 13.11 3.15 -19.37
N VAL A 446 14.02 2.41 -18.75
CA VAL A 446 13.84 1.01 -18.39
C VAL A 446 13.56 0.91 -16.90
N TRP A 447 12.49 0.19 -16.54
CA TRP A 447 12.17 -0.18 -15.16
C TRP A 447 12.27 -1.70 -15.01
N GLN A 448 13.16 -2.15 -14.13
CA GLN A 448 13.31 -3.57 -13.80
C GLN A 448 13.17 -3.82 -12.29
N SER A 449 12.32 -4.77 -11.94
CA SER A 449 12.20 -5.29 -10.57
C SER A 449 13.19 -6.41 -10.30
N LEU A 450 13.91 -6.31 -9.19
CA LEU A 450 14.95 -7.24 -8.77
C LEU A 450 14.60 -7.84 -7.42
N LEU A 451 14.60 -9.17 -7.33
CA LEU A 451 14.36 -9.90 -6.08
C LEU A 451 15.69 -10.41 -5.52
N PRO A 452 16.10 -10.00 -4.30
CA PRO A 452 17.36 -10.41 -3.72
C PRO A 452 17.37 -11.92 -3.45
N SER A 453 18.42 -12.60 -3.91
CA SER A 453 18.65 -14.03 -3.65
C SER A 453 19.52 -14.25 -2.42
N ILE A 454 20.46 -13.35 -2.16
CA ILE A 454 21.43 -13.43 -1.07
C ILE A 454 21.36 -12.13 -0.26
N LYS A 455 21.67 -12.21 1.03
CA LYS A 455 21.76 -11.05 1.95
C LYS A 455 23.18 -10.55 2.02
N GLY A 456 23.36 -9.24 2.17
CA GLY A 456 24.67 -8.62 2.28
C GLY A 456 24.87 -7.50 1.26
N GLU A 457 26.12 -7.18 0.99
CA GLU A 457 26.47 -6.28 -0.11
C GLU A 457 26.31 -7.02 -1.43
N ALA A 458 25.60 -6.38 -2.36
CA ALA A 458 25.34 -6.90 -3.69
C ALA A 458 25.72 -5.85 -4.72
N THR A 459 26.27 -6.31 -5.85
CA THR A 459 26.66 -5.42 -6.95
C THR A 459 25.74 -5.60 -8.14
N VAL A 460 25.20 -4.50 -8.65
CA VAL A 460 24.39 -4.48 -9.86
C VAL A 460 25.16 -3.76 -10.95
N THR A 461 25.41 -4.43 -12.07
CA THR A 461 26.13 -3.83 -13.19
C THR A 461 25.17 -3.61 -14.35
N VAL A 462 25.16 -2.39 -14.89
CA VAL A 462 24.34 -2.02 -16.03
C VAL A 462 25.23 -1.49 -17.12
N ARG A 463 25.12 -2.07 -18.31
CA ARG A 463 25.93 -1.76 -19.49
C ARG A 463 25.02 -1.31 -20.63
N LEU A 464 25.41 -0.21 -21.26
CA LEU A 464 24.80 0.28 -22.49
C LEU A 464 25.74 -0.06 -23.65
N GLU A 465 25.26 -0.92 -24.55
CA GLU A 465 25.99 -1.39 -25.72
C GLU A 465 25.34 -0.86 -27.02
N ASP A 466 26.17 -0.67 -28.04
CA ASP A 466 25.73 -0.38 -29.42
C ASP A 466 25.30 -1.67 -30.16
N ASP A 467 24.72 -1.55 -31.35
CA ASP A 467 24.33 -2.68 -32.20
C ASP A 467 25.49 -3.64 -32.53
N SER A 468 26.73 -3.11 -32.52
CA SER A 468 27.95 -3.90 -32.74
C SER A 468 28.47 -4.60 -31.47
N GLY A 469 27.79 -4.47 -30.33
CA GLY A 469 28.23 -5.01 -29.03
C GLY A 469 29.32 -4.19 -28.34
N ASN A 470 29.61 -2.98 -28.82
CA ASN A 470 30.59 -2.09 -28.21
C ASN A 470 30.00 -1.39 -26.98
N LEU A 471 30.73 -1.37 -25.87
CA LEU A 471 30.31 -0.66 -24.65
C LEU A 471 30.39 0.86 -24.86
N ILE A 472 29.24 1.53 -24.78
CA ILE A 472 29.15 2.99 -24.82
C ILE A 472 29.36 3.56 -23.42
N SER A 473 28.64 3.01 -22.44
CA SER A 473 28.73 3.44 -21.05
C SER A 473 28.32 2.32 -20.10
N GLY A 474 28.84 2.35 -18.87
CA GLY A 474 28.54 1.36 -17.85
C GLY A 474 28.44 1.99 -16.48
N ARG A 475 27.52 1.47 -15.66
CA ARG A 475 27.34 1.85 -14.26
C ARG A 475 27.41 0.60 -13.39
N VAL A 476 28.05 0.74 -12.24
CA VAL A 476 28.06 -0.27 -11.19
C VAL A 476 27.44 0.37 -9.97
N LEU A 477 26.40 -0.28 -9.43
CA LEU A 477 25.71 0.14 -8.22
C LEU A 477 26.04 -0.86 -7.12
N ASN A 478 26.46 -0.35 -5.97
CA ASN A 478 26.61 -1.15 -4.76
C ASN A 478 25.35 -0.97 -3.92
N VAL A 479 24.70 -2.07 -3.60
CA VAL A 479 23.42 -2.09 -2.90
C VAL A 479 23.56 -2.97 -1.67
N GLN A 480 22.97 -2.54 -0.56
CA GLN A 480 22.92 -3.35 0.64
C GLN A 480 21.58 -4.06 0.72
N VAL A 481 21.59 -5.38 0.62
CA VAL A 481 20.43 -6.21 0.92
C VAL A 481 20.32 -6.36 2.42
N GLY A 482 19.46 -5.53 3.00
CA GLY A 482 19.22 -5.43 4.42
C GLY A 482 18.30 -6.52 4.95
N ASN A 483 18.43 -6.80 6.23
CA ASN A 483 17.38 -7.51 6.95
C ASN A 483 16.31 -6.51 7.36
N ASP A 484 15.05 -6.90 7.20
CA ASP A 484 13.96 -6.20 7.87
C ASP A 484 14.03 -6.44 9.39
N LEU A 485 14.88 -5.67 10.06
CA LEU A 485 15.12 -5.81 11.50
C LEU A 485 13.85 -5.51 12.28
N THR A 486 13.03 -4.58 11.81
CA THR A 486 11.80 -4.19 12.49
C THR A 486 10.76 -5.30 12.42
N THR A 487 10.52 -5.90 11.26
CA THR A 487 9.56 -7.01 11.18
C THR A 487 10.10 -8.27 11.83
N ARG A 488 11.42 -8.52 11.78
CA ARG A 488 12.03 -9.63 12.51
C ARG A 488 11.92 -9.46 14.02
N LEU A 489 12.24 -8.29 14.55
CA LEU A 489 12.10 -8.00 15.98
C LEU A 489 10.64 -8.17 16.39
N ARG A 490 9.70 -7.62 15.60
CA ARG A 490 8.26 -7.77 15.85
C ARG A 490 7.82 -9.24 15.86
N ARG A 491 8.26 -10.05 14.88
CA ARG A 491 7.98 -11.49 14.82
C ARG A 491 8.65 -12.26 15.95
N ALA A 492 9.87 -11.93 16.33
CA ALA A 492 10.60 -12.58 17.41
C ALA A 492 9.94 -12.30 18.77
N VAL A 493 9.57 -11.03 19.03
CA VAL A 493 8.82 -10.65 20.23
C VAL A 493 7.45 -11.36 20.25
N GLY A 494 6.74 -11.37 19.11
CA GLY A 494 5.47 -12.10 19.01
C GLY A 494 5.63 -13.61 19.25
N ALA A 495 6.70 -14.23 18.74
CA ALA A 495 7.01 -15.64 18.99
C ALA A 495 7.34 -15.91 20.47
N MET A 496 8.06 -15.01 21.15
CA MET A 496 8.30 -15.10 22.60
C MET A 496 6.99 -15.07 23.38
N PHE A 497 6.04 -14.21 23.02
CA PHE A 497 4.72 -14.18 23.64
C PHE A 497 3.94 -15.49 23.42
N MET A 498 4.02 -16.10 22.23
CA MET A 498 3.40 -17.40 21.95
C MET A 498 4.03 -18.55 22.76
N VAL A 499 5.36 -18.55 22.90
CA VAL A 499 6.06 -19.55 23.75
C VAL A 499 5.69 -19.33 25.22
N GLY A 500 5.65 -18.09 25.69
CA GLY A 500 5.18 -17.74 27.03
C GLY A 500 3.75 -18.23 27.28
N ALA A 501 2.84 -18.04 26.32
CA ALA A 501 1.48 -18.54 26.39
C ALA A 501 1.44 -20.08 26.58
N ALA A 502 2.25 -20.82 25.82
CA ALA A 502 2.33 -22.28 25.93
C ALA A 502 2.84 -22.72 27.31
N ILE A 503 3.88 -22.07 27.84
CA ILE A 503 4.43 -22.38 29.16
C ILE A 503 3.38 -22.15 30.25
N VAL A 504 2.69 -21.00 30.22
CA VAL A 504 1.69 -20.63 31.21
C VAL A 504 0.49 -21.59 31.19
N VAL A 505 0.05 -22.01 30.01
CA VAL A 505 -1.02 -23.01 29.86
C VAL A 505 -0.60 -24.39 30.36
N LEU A 506 0.64 -24.81 30.12
CA LEU A 506 1.13 -26.12 30.54
C LEU A 506 1.47 -26.19 32.04
N SER A 507 1.89 -25.08 32.64
CA SER A 507 2.29 -24.99 34.05
C SER A 507 1.30 -25.63 35.04
N PRO A 508 -0.02 -25.37 34.99
CA PRO A 508 -0.98 -26.03 35.87
C PRO A 508 -1.31 -27.48 35.47
N ILE A 509 -1.06 -27.88 34.23
CA ILE A 509 -1.39 -29.22 33.70
C ILE A 509 -0.32 -30.25 34.09
N VAL A 510 0.94 -29.86 34.13
CA VAL A 510 2.07 -30.76 34.49
C VAL A 510 1.90 -31.41 35.87
N PRO A 511 1.62 -30.69 36.97
CA PRO A 511 1.41 -31.32 38.28
C PRO A 511 0.13 -32.16 38.34
N PHE A 512 -0.90 -31.79 37.57
CA PHE A 512 -2.12 -32.60 37.45
C PHE A 512 -1.84 -33.92 36.71
N ALA A 513 -1.09 -33.87 35.61
CA ALA A 513 -0.71 -35.05 34.83
C ALA A 513 0.29 -35.96 35.57
N SER A 514 1.24 -35.41 36.33
CA SER A 514 2.15 -36.19 37.17
C SER A 514 1.38 -36.89 38.30
N SER A 515 0.39 -36.23 38.91
CA SER A 515 -0.48 -36.84 39.91
C SER A 515 -1.35 -37.98 39.35
N LEU A 516 -1.73 -37.90 38.07
CA LEU A 516 -2.49 -38.93 37.34
C LEU A 516 -1.62 -40.11 36.88
N LEU A 517 -0.33 -39.86 36.62
CA LEU A 517 0.67 -40.86 36.22
C LEU A 517 1.41 -41.50 37.41
N GLY A 518 1.15 -41.05 38.65
CA GLY A 518 1.73 -41.62 39.86
C GLY A 518 3.23 -41.34 40.04
N LEU A 519 3.73 -40.24 39.48
CA LEU A 519 5.10 -39.76 39.65
C LEU A 519 5.22 -38.68 40.73
#